data_AF-A0A9D4H425-F1
#
_entry.id   AF-A0A9D4H425-F1
#
_cell.length_a   1.000
_cell.length_b   1.000
_cell.length_c   1.000
_cell.angle_alpha   90.00
_cell.angle_beta   90.00
_cell.angle_gamma   90.00
#
_symmetry.space_group_name_H-M   'P 1'
#
loop_
_entity.id
_entity.type
_entity.pdbx_description
1 polymer ?
#
loop_
_entity_poly.entity_id
_entity_poly.type
_entity_poly.pdbx_seq_one_letter_code
_entity_poly.pdbx_strand_id
1 'polypeptide(L)' 'MWDQVAAIKWVSENIANFGGDNSKVCIFGESAGGYSVGLHTIIHENRGRIHRAISESGAVYSPRAVAEQSQTVARRAA' A
#
# COMPACT_ATOMS: atom_id res chain seq x y z
N MET A 1 1.94 -7.00 -0.80
CA MET A 1 1.24 -6.00 0.06
C MET A 1 1.74 -6.04 1.49
N TRP A 2 1.81 -7.19 2.16
CA TRP A 2 2.15 -7.24 3.58
C TRP A 2 3.51 -6.64 3.95
N ASP A 3 4.53 -6.79 3.10
CA ASP A 3 5.84 -6.18 3.33
C ASP A 3 5.76 -4.64 3.34
N GLN A 4 4.97 -4.07 2.45
CA GLN A 4 4.75 -2.62 2.38
C GLN A 4 3.93 -2.13 3.59
N VAL A 5 2.96 -2.92 4.09
CA VAL A 5 2.26 -2.62 5.35
C VAL A 5 3.25 -2.59 6.53
N ALA A 6 4.13 -3.59 6.62
CA ALA A 6 5.16 -3.63 7.66
C ALA A 6 6.10 -2.42 7.59
N ALA A 7 6.50 -2.01 6.38
CA ALA A 7 7.32 -0.82 6.19
C ALA A 7 6.60 0.47 6.61
N ILE A 8 5.32 0.64 6.21
CA ILE A 8 4.50 1.80 6.60
C ILE A 8 4.32 1.86 8.11
N LYS A 9 4.06 0.70 8.75
CA LYS A 9 3.98 0.59 10.21
C LYS A 9 5.29 1.03 10.86
N TRP A 10 6.43 0.51 10.38
CA TRP A 10 7.74 0.85 10.92
C TRP A 10 8.02 2.35 10.81
N VAL A 11 7.77 2.96 9.66
CA VAL A 11 7.94 4.41 9.48
C VAL A 11 7.04 5.17 10.46
N SER A 12 5.75 4.85 10.51
CA SER A 12 4.79 5.50 11.40
C SER A 12 5.20 5.44 12.89
N GLU A 13 5.81 4.34 13.33
CA GLU A 13 6.23 4.13 14.72
C GLU A 13 7.61 4.72 15.05
N ASN A 14 8.49 4.86 14.05
CA ASN A 14 9.91 5.16 14.29
C ASN A 14 10.38 6.50 13.72
N ILE A 15 9.64 7.12 12.79
CA ILE A 15 10.13 8.31 12.06
C ILE A 15 10.41 9.52 12.96
N ALA A 16 9.76 9.61 14.12
CA ALA A 16 10.02 10.66 15.12
C ALA A 16 11.48 10.63 15.63
N ASN A 17 12.10 9.45 15.72
CA ASN A 17 13.50 9.30 16.14
C ASN A 17 14.49 9.86 15.09
N PHE A 18 14.01 10.09 13.86
CA PHE A 18 14.77 10.68 12.76
C PHE A 18 14.38 12.15 12.51
N GLY A 19 13.59 12.76 13.41
CA GLY A 19 13.12 14.13 13.28
C GLY A 19 11.96 14.33 12.30
N GLY A 20 11.33 13.25 11.82
CA GLY A 20 10.13 13.33 10.99
C GLY A 20 8.84 13.39 11.81
N ASP A 21 7.74 13.72 11.12
CA ASP A 21 6.41 13.88 11.72
C ASP A 21 5.49 12.73 11.29
N ASN A 22 5.14 11.86 12.23
CA ASN A 22 4.29 10.70 11.96
C ASN A 22 2.85 11.08 11.53
N SER A 23 2.40 12.31 11.81
CA SER A 23 1.10 12.85 11.38
C SER A 23 1.12 13.41 9.95
N LYS A 24 2.27 13.32 9.26
CA LYS A 24 2.47 13.91 7.93
C LYS A 24 2.97 12.91 6.88
N VAL A 25 2.98 11.61 7.19
CA VAL A 25 3.48 10.55 6.30
C VAL A 25 2.76 10.58 4.94
N CYS A 26 3.55 10.64 3.87
CA CYS A 26 3.11 10.55 2.48
C CYS A 26 3.70 9.28 1.86
N ILE A 27 2.87 8.46 1.21
CA ILE A 27 3.36 7.38 0.35
C ILE A 27 3.25 7.83 -1.11
N PHE A 28 4.18 7.37 -1.95
CA PHE A 28 4.16 7.61 -3.38
C PHE A 28 4.67 6.37 -4.13
N GLY A 29 4.28 6.23 -5.39
CA GLY A 29 4.71 5.11 -6.21
C GLY A 29 4.25 5.18 -7.66
N GLU A 30 5.05 4.57 -8.53
CA GLU A 30 4.88 4.53 -9.99
C GLU A 30 4.52 3.12 -10.47
N SER A 31 3.73 3.00 -11.53
CA SER A 31 3.35 1.72 -12.16
C SER A 31 2.72 0.75 -11.14
N ALA A 32 3.36 -0.39 -10.88
CA ALA A 32 2.96 -1.33 -9.83
C ALA A 32 2.92 -0.68 -8.44
N GLY A 33 3.82 0.28 -8.18
CA GLY A 33 3.83 1.11 -7.00
C GLY A 33 2.62 2.04 -6.94
N GLY A 34 2.16 2.58 -8.06
CA GLY A 34 0.94 3.40 -8.14
C GLY A 34 -0.32 2.61 -7.75
N TYR A 35 -0.44 1.37 -8.23
CA TYR A 35 -1.49 0.44 -7.79
C TYR A 35 -1.40 0.17 -6.29
N SER A 36 -0.17 -0.10 -5.81
CA SER A 36 0.10 -0.38 -4.41
C SER A 36 -0.31 0.79 -3.52
N VAL A 37 0.06 2.03 -3.87
CA VAL A 37 -0.34 3.25 -3.15
C VAL A 37 -1.85 3.32 -3.02
N GLY A 38 -2.56 3.14 -4.13
CA GLY A 38 -4.02 3.12 -4.14
C GLY A 38 -4.61 2.05 -3.22
N LEU A 39 -4.11 0.82 -3.25
CA LEU A 39 -4.52 -0.25 -2.34
C LEU A 39 -4.22 0.09 -0.86
N HIS A 40 -3.07 0.70 -0.58
CA HIS A 40 -2.68 1.08 0.77
C HIS A 40 -3.61 2.14 1.41
N THR A 41 -4.32 2.94 0.61
CA THR A 41 -5.33 3.88 1.12
C THR A 41 -6.57 3.21 1.71
N ILE A 42 -6.86 1.95 1.34
CA ILE A 42 -8.06 1.22 1.78
C ILE A 42 -7.77 0.07 2.75
N ILE A 43 -6.52 -0.39 2.85
CA ILE A 43 -6.08 -1.42 3.80
C ILE A 43 -6.28 -0.93 5.25
N HIS A 44 -7.00 -1.72 6.06
CA HIS A 44 -7.39 -1.33 7.42
C HIS A 44 -6.19 -1.10 8.34
N GLU A 45 -5.15 -1.91 8.20
CA GLU A 45 -3.92 -1.89 8.99
C GLU A 45 -3.12 -0.58 8.84
N ASN A 46 -3.35 0.18 7.76
CA ASN A 46 -2.71 1.47 7.52
C ASN A 46 -3.52 2.68 8.01
N ARG A 47 -4.69 2.47 8.62
CA ARG A 47 -5.52 3.57 9.14
C ARG A 47 -4.73 4.42 10.14
N GLY A 48 -4.75 5.73 9.94
CA GLY A 48 -4.01 6.70 10.76
C GLY A 48 -2.49 6.70 10.55
N ARG A 49 -1.96 5.90 9.62
CA ARG A 49 -0.52 5.83 9.31
C ARG A 49 -0.13 6.57 8.03
N ILE A 50 -1.07 6.72 7.10
CA ILE A 50 -0.89 7.43 5.83
C ILE A 50 -1.78 8.67 5.82
N HIS A 51 -1.21 9.82 5.48
CA HIS A 51 -1.90 11.11 5.48
C HIS A 51 -2.01 11.69 4.07
N ARG A 52 -1.09 11.30 3.18
CA ARG A 52 -1.05 11.70 1.77
C ARG A 52 -0.63 10.51 0.91
N ALA A 53 -1.13 10.47 -0.32
CA ALA A 53 -0.87 9.40 -1.27
C ALA A 53 -0.71 9.99 -2.68
N ILE A 54 0.31 9.55 -3.42
CA ILE A 54 0.57 9.95 -4.80
C ILE A 54 0.73 8.68 -5.65
N SER A 55 -0.19 8.48 -6.59
CA SER A 55 -0.18 7.35 -7.52
C SER A 55 0.20 7.83 -8.93
N GLU A 56 1.32 7.34 -9.46
CA GLU A 56 1.85 7.71 -10.77
C GLU A 56 1.73 6.52 -11.73
N SER A 57 1.14 6.72 -12.91
CA SER A 57 1.01 5.67 -13.95
C SER A 57 0.45 4.31 -13.47
N GLY A 58 -0.30 4.30 -12.36
CA GLY A 58 -0.92 3.12 -11.79
C GLY A 58 -2.05 3.50 -10.84
N ALA A 59 -3.30 3.20 -11.21
CA ALA A 59 -4.49 3.54 -10.44
C ALA A 59 -5.15 2.31 -9.80
N VAL A 60 -5.71 2.46 -8.59
CA VAL A 60 -6.33 1.34 -7.83
C VAL A 60 -7.46 0.61 -8.57
N TYR A 61 -8.17 1.32 -9.46
CA TYR A 61 -9.26 0.78 -10.26
C TYR A 61 -8.79 0.14 -11.57
N SER A 62 -7.48 0.12 -11.84
CA SER A 62 -6.93 -0.60 -12.98
C SER A 62 -7.23 -2.10 -12.84
N PRO A 63 -7.68 -2.79 -13.89
CA PRO A 63 -7.83 -4.25 -13.89
C PRO A 63 -6.53 -5.01 -13.56
N ARG A 64 -5.37 -4.33 -13.67
CA ARG A 64 -4.06 -4.88 -13.31
C ARG A 64 -3.70 -4.70 -11.83
N ALA A 65 -4.44 -3.88 -11.08
CA ALA A 65 -4.17 -3.60 -9.67
C ALA A 65 -4.49 -4.80 -8.76
N VAL A 66 -5.46 -5.60 -9.15
CA VAL A 66 -5.81 -6.86 -8.50
C VAL A 66 -5.75 -7.97 -9.53
N ALA A 67 -5.01 -9.04 -9.22
CA ALA A 67 -5.10 -10.24 -10.05
C ALA A 67 -6.49 -10.86 -9.83
N GLU A 68 -7.25 -11.11 -10.91
CA GLU A 68 -8.48 -11.94 -10.91
C GLU A 68 -8.25 -13.37 -10.36
N GLN A 69 -7.00 -13.72 -10.09
CA GLN A 69 -6.49 -15.08 -10.04
C GLN A 69 -6.53 -15.74 -8.66
N SER A 70 -7.49 -15.37 -7.81
CA SER A 70 -7.84 -16.21 -6.66
C SER A 70 -8.59 -17.49 -7.08
N GLN A 71 -9.15 -17.54 -8.30
CA GLN A 71 -9.83 -18.74 -8.80
C GLN A 71 -8.87 -19.85 -9.29
N THR A 72 -7.66 -19.53 -9.73
CA THR A 72 -6.72 -20.54 -10.26
C THR A 72 -5.98 -21.30 -9.15
N VAL A 73 -5.73 -20.67 -8.00
CA VAL A 73 -5.15 -21.37 -6.84
C VAL A 73 -6.16 -22.34 -6.23
N ALA A 74 -7.45 -21.97 -6.19
CA ALA A 74 -8.53 -22.86 -5.73
C ALA A 74 -8.73 -24.09 -6.65
N ARG A 75 -8.54 -23.96 -7.97
CA ARG A 75 -8.64 -25.09 -8.92
C ARG A 75 -7.42 -26.02 -8.95
N ARG A 76 -6.29 -25.64 -8.34
CA ARG A 76 -5.10 -26.50 -8.21
C ARG A 76 -5.02 -27.24 -6.87
N ALA A 77 -5.91 -26.90 -5.94
CA ALA A 77 -6.03 -27.53 -4.63
C ALA A 77 -7.22 -28.51 -4.52
N ALA A 78 -7.88 -28.80 -5.65
CA ALA A 78 -8.88 -29.85 -5.83
C ALA A 78 -8.33 -30.90 -6.79
#